data_AF-A0A833N4Z0-F1
#
_entry.id   AF-A0A833N4Z0-F1
#
_cell.length_a   1.000
_cell.length_b   1.000
_cell.length_c   1.000
_cell.angle_alpha   90.00
_cell.angle_beta   90.00
_cell.angle_gamma   90.00
#
_symmetry.space_group_name_H-M   'P 1'
#
loop_
_entity.id
_entity.type
_entity.pdbx_description
1 polymer ?
#
loop_
_entity_poly.entity_id
_entity_poly.type
_entity_poly.pdbx_seq_one_letter_code
_entity_poly.pdbx_strand_id
1 'polypeptide(L)'
;MKIRISIFSIRNIALLFYINLSLTAYSEEAYVYCANKNKDWHWLTDVDNKYVSVSGKWKHFETEKVRFSYFLLDDVLKYVAFKIQCENLHGKSFDSPQPARKGSSVWSPFALSDSIYFNGIIQCHQIFKYFNFSQIDHRKYRKTFLREGLPYSDPDFIFITEKQVLDEC
;
A
#
# COMPACT_ATOMS: atom_id res chain seq x y z
N MET A 1 -46.27 6.48 44.91
CA MET A 1 -45.93 5.26 44.13
C MET A 1 -44.40 5.12 44.14
N LYS A 2 -43.84 4.15 44.87
CA LYS A 2 -42.37 3.99 45.04
C LYS A 2 -41.86 2.94 44.04
N ILE A 3 -41.13 3.37 43.02
CA ILE A 3 -40.52 2.50 42.01
C ILE A 3 -39.30 1.83 42.67
N ARG A 4 -39.37 0.51 42.90
CA ARG A 4 -38.22 -0.29 43.37
C ARG A 4 -37.43 -0.77 42.15
N ILE A 5 -36.36 -0.08 41.83
CA ILE A 5 -35.40 -0.53 40.81
C ILE A 5 -34.59 -1.67 41.43
N SER A 6 -34.80 -2.90 40.95
CA SER A 6 -34.06 -4.08 41.41
C SER A 6 -32.57 -3.94 41.05
N ILE A 7 -31.72 -3.89 42.08
CA ILE A 7 -30.25 -3.76 42.02
C ILE A 7 -29.60 -4.87 41.18
N PHE A 8 -30.29 -6.00 40.98
CA PHE A 8 -29.85 -7.11 40.11
C PHE A 8 -29.69 -6.72 38.62
N SER A 9 -30.31 -5.63 38.16
CA SER A 9 -30.26 -5.25 36.74
C SER A 9 -29.09 -4.32 36.36
N ILE A 10 -28.38 -3.72 37.33
CA ILE A 10 -27.33 -2.73 37.07
C ILE A 10 -25.97 -3.41 36.79
N ARG A 11 -25.71 -4.57 37.41
CA ARG A 11 -24.47 -5.35 37.23
C ARG A 11 -24.25 -5.84 35.80
N ASN A 12 -25.32 -6.21 35.09
CA ASN A 12 -25.22 -6.70 33.71
C ASN A 12 -25.06 -5.57 32.67
N ILE A 13 -25.50 -4.34 32.98
CA ILE A 13 -25.32 -3.18 32.09
C ILE A 13 -23.86 -2.71 32.09
N ALA A 14 -23.18 -2.75 33.25
CA ALA A 14 -21.76 -2.43 33.34
C ALA A 14 -20.89 -3.39 32.51
N LEU A 15 -21.27 -4.67 32.41
CA LEU A 15 -20.54 -5.67 31.64
C LEU A 15 -20.68 -5.45 30.13
N LEU A 16 -21.85 -5.00 29.66
CA LEU A 16 -22.07 -4.60 28.26
C LEU A 16 -21.29 -3.34 27.88
N PHE A 17 -21.03 -2.43 28.83
CA PHE A 17 -20.23 -1.22 28.57
C PHE A 17 -18.74 -1.52 28.37
N TYR A 18 -18.20 -2.55 29.04
CA TYR A 18 -16.79 -2.95 28.88
C TYR A 18 -16.50 -3.67 27.54
N ILE A 19 -17.48 -4.34 26.94
CA ILE A 19 -17.28 -5.08 25.68
C ILE A 19 -17.25 -4.14 24.45
N ASN A 20 -17.77 -2.91 24.58
CA ASN A 20 -17.81 -1.95 23.48
C ASN A 20 -16.53 -1.10 23.33
N LEU A 21 -15.51 -1.26 24.19
CA LEU A 21 -14.38 -0.32 24.27
C LEU A 21 -13.10 -0.77 23.54
N SER A 22 -13.17 -1.71 22.58
CA SER A 22 -11.92 -2.20 21.95
C SER A 22 -12.03 -2.51 20.46
N LEU A 23 -12.90 -1.79 19.74
CA LEU A 23 -12.76 -1.68 18.28
C LEU A 23 -11.91 -0.45 17.97
N THR A 24 -10.64 -0.47 18.38
CA THR A 24 -9.67 0.46 17.82
C THR A 24 -9.48 0.05 16.36
N ALA A 25 -10.07 0.81 15.43
CA ALA A 25 -9.79 0.67 14.02
C ALA A 25 -8.28 0.90 13.82
N TYR A 26 -7.53 -0.19 13.65
CA TYR A 26 -6.10 -0.13 13.42
C TYR A 26 -5.87 0.33 11.98
N SER A 27 -5.48 1.60 11.83
CA SER A 27 -4.91 2.10 10.59
C SER A 27 -3.40 1.88 10.63
N GLU A 28 -2.86 1.32 9.55
CA GLU A 28 -1.41 1.29 9.36
C GLU A 28 -0.94 2.67 8.87
N GLU A 29 0.37 2.91 8.94
CA GLU A 29 1.01 4.11 8.42
C GLU A 29 2.06 3.73 7.37
N ALA A 30 2.21 4.59 6.36
CA ALA A 30 3.30 4.53 5.40
C ALA A 30 3.96 5.90 5.28
N TYR A 31 5.29 5.92 5.19
CA TYR A 31 6.03 7.10 4.74
C TYR A 31 5.86 7.30 3.25
N VAL A 32 6.04 8.53 2.79
CA VAL A 32 5.93 8.87 1.37
C VAL A 32 7.30 9.23 0.82
N TYR A 33 7.67 8.64 -0.32
CA TYR A 33 8.79 9.10 -1.12
C TYR A 33 8.33 9.48 -2.52
N CYS A 34 9.05 10.40 -3.14
CA CYS A 34 8.84 10.89 -4.48
C CYS A 34 9.78 10.14 -5.42
N ALA A 35 9.24 9.44 -6.41
CA ALA A 35 10.02 8.70 -7.39
C ALA A 35 9.94 9.35 -8.77
N ASN A 36 10.98 9.15 -9.58
CA ASN A 36 10.98 9.51 -10.99
C ASN A 36 11.01 8.27 -11.90
N LYS A 37 10.92 8.49 -13.22
CA LYS A 37 10.98 7.42 -14.24
C LYS A 37 12.29 6.62 -14.27
N ASN A 38 13.38 7.19 -13.76
CA ASN A 38 14.69 6.53 -13.68
C ASN A 38 14.86 5.73 -12.37
N LYS A 39 13.82 5.68 -11.52
CA LYS A 39 13.83 5.08 -10.18
C LYS A 39 14.74 5.78 -9.19
N ASP A 40 15.15 7.02 -9.48
CA ASP A 40 15.67 7.89 -8.44
C ASP A 40 14.52 8.27 -7.52
N TRP A 41 14.81 8.41 -6.23
CA TRP A 41 13.81 8.72 -5.23
C TRP A 41 14.35 9.62 -4.12
N HIS A 42 13.44 10.40 -3.55
CA HIS A 42 13.70 11.25 -2.39
C HIS A 42 12.55 11.13 -1.40
N TRP A 43 12.85 11.15 -0.09
CA TRP A 43 11.80 11.23 0.91
C TRP A 43 10.99 12.52 0.76
N LEU A 44 9.67 12.40 0.92
CA LEU A 44 8.82 13.57 1.04
C LEU A 44 8.94 14.09 2.48
N THR A 45 9.31 15.36 2.63
CA THR A 45 9.42 16.03 3.92
C THR A 45 8.47 17.22 4.02
N ASP A 46 8.04 17.52 5.24
CA ASP A 46 7.28 18.72 5.54
C ASP A 46 8.20 19.95 5.70
N VAL A 47 7.60 21.10 6.06
CA VAL A 47 8.31 22.37 6.26
C VAL A 47 9.33 22.34 7.40
N ASP A 48 9.19 21.40 8.35
CA ASP A 48 10.12 21.18 9.46
C ASP A 48 11.19 20.13 9.11
N ASN A 49 11.25 19.69 7.85
CA ASN A 49 12.11 18.62 7.37
C ASN A 49 11.83 17.24 8.02
N LYS A 50 10.60 16.99 8.48
CA LYS A 50 10.16 15.69 8.98
C LYS A 50 9.56 14.86 7.86
N TYR A 51 9.77 13.54 7.89
CA TYR A 51 9.19 12.65 6.88
C TYR A 51 7.66 12.64 6.96
N VAL A 52 7.02 12.86 5.82
CA VAL A 52 5.57 12.80 5.68
C VAL A 52 5.13 11.34 5.75
N SER A 53 4.15 11.06 6.62
CA SER A 53 3.45 9.78 6.69
C SER A 53 1.96 9.93 6.37
N VAL A 54 1.34 8.82 6.00
CA VAL A 54 -0.09 8.74 5.66
C VAL A 54 -0.70 7.46 6.22
N SER A 55 -1.93 7.58 6.70
CA SER A 55 -2.76 6.50 7.20
C SER A 55 -3.39 5.70 6.05
N GLY A 56 -3.51 4.39 6.24
CA GLY A 56 -4.11 3.48 5.28
C GLY A 56 -3.87 2.02 5.63
N LYS A 57 -3.84 1.16 4.61
CA LYS A 57 -3.67 -0.29 4.78
C LYS A 57 -2.77 -0.87 3.71
N TRP A 58 -1.75 -1.61 4.11
CA TRP A 58 -1.01 -2.45 3.19
C TRP A 58 -1.84 -3.66 2.80
N LYS A 59 -1.91 -3.90 1.50
CA LYS A 59 -2.52 -5.08 0.92
C LYS A 59 -1.56 -5.75 -0.06
N HIS A 60 -1.89 -6.98 -0.41
CA HIS A 60 -1.18 -7.74 -1.40
C HIS A 60 -2.15 -8.13 -2.51
N PHE A 61 -1.70 -7.97 -3.74
CA PHE A 61 -2.31 -8.60 -4.88
C PHE A 61 -1.58 -9.90 -5.16
N GLU A 62 -2.31 -10.99 -5.36
CA GLU A 62 -1.73 -12.29 -5.64
C GLU A 62 -2.62 -13.08 -6.61
N THR A 63 -2.01 -13.54 -7.69
CA THR A 63 -2.57 -14.52 -8.63
C THR A 63 -1.64 -15.72 -8.70
N GLU A 64 -1.98 -16.69 -9.55
CA GLU A 64 -1.08 -17.84 -9.78
C GLU A 64 0.26 -17.46 -10.41
N LYS A 65 0.37 -16.27 -11.01
CA LYS A 65 1.53 -15.84 -11.80
C LYS A 65 2.25 -14.64 -11.21
N VAL A 66 1.54 -13.75 -10.53
CA VAL A 66 2.07 -12.44 -10.13
C VAL A 66 1.66 -12.14 -8.69
N ARG A 67 2.60 -11.58 -7.92
CA ARG A 67 2.35 -11.01 -6.60
C ARG A 67 3.03 -9.65 -6.45
N PHE A 68 2.31 -8.68 -5.90
CA PHE A 68 2.87 -7.39 -5.50
C PHE A 68 2.16 -6.84 -4.26
N SER A 69 2.73 -5.80 -3.65
CA SER A 69 2.13 -5.10 -2.51
C SER A 69 1.67 -3.71 -2.93
N TYR A 70 0.62 -3.20 -2.32
CA TYR A 70 0.12 -1.85 -2.54
C TYR A 70 -0.39 -1.25 -1.22
N PHE A 71 -0.47 0.07 -1.15
CA PHE A 71 -1.00 0.78 0.02
C PHE A 71 -2.33 1.44 -0.31
N LEU A 72 -3.41 0.93 0.26
CA LEU A 72 -4.75 1.49 0.13
C LEU A 72 -4.85 2.76 0.98
N LEU A 73 -5.06 3.91 0.34
CA LEU A 73 -5.21 5.20 1.02
C LEU A 73 -6.61 5.34 1.63
N ASP A 74 -6.67 5.87 2.85
CA ASP A 74 -7.95 6.25 3.46
C ASP A 74 -8.51 7.56 2.86
N ASP A 75 -7.63 8.47 2.40
CA ASP A 75 -7.98 9.74 1.78
C ASP A 75 -7.27 9.92 0.43
N VAL A 76 -8.05 9.88 -0.64
CA VAL A 76 -7.60 9.99 -2.04
C VAL A 76 -6.99 11.37 -2.33
N LEU A 77 -7.48 12.43 -1.66
CA LEU A 77 -6.98 13.79 -1.89
C LEU A 77 -5.53 13.95 -1.43
N LYS A 78 -5.07 13.10 -0.50
CA LYS A 78 -3.67 13.07 -0.07
C LYS A 78 -2.72 12.73 -1.21
N TYR A 79 -3.10 11.82 -2.12
CA TYR A 79 -2.26 11.48 -3.25
C TYR A 79 -1.95 12.69 -4.13
N VAL A 80 -2.98 13.48 -4.47
CA VAL A 80 -2.84 14.69 -5.29
C VAL A 80 -1.95 15.71 -4.57
N ALA A 81 -2.13 15.89 -3.27
CA ALA A 81 -1.28 16.77 -2.47
C ALA A 81 0.19 16.30 -2.44
N PHE A 82 0.44 14.99 -2.30
CA PHE A 82 1.79 14.45 -2.34
C PHE A 82 2.45 14.63 -3.70
N LYS A 83 1.73 14.39 -4.79
CA LYS A 83 2.24 14.61 -6.15
C LYS A 83 2.69 16.06 -6.34
N ILE A 84 1.85 17.02 -5.97
CA ILE A 84 2.19 18.45 -6.04
C ILE A 84 3.43 18.77 -5.20
N GLN A 85 3.51 18.26 -3.96
CA GLN A 85 4.67 18.50 -3.10
C GLN A 85 5.95 17.88 -3.67
N CYS A 86 5.87 16.66 -4.19
CA CYS A 86 6.99 15.98 -4.82
C CYS A 86 7.54 16.76 -6.02
N GLU A 87 6.65 17.22 -6.91
CA GLU A 87 7.03 18.04 -8.07
C GLU A 87 7.67 19.37 -7.65
N ASN A 88 7.17 19.99 -6.57
CA ASN A 88 7.67 21.27 -6.08
C ASN A 88 9.03 21.16 -5.38
N LEU A 89 9.26 20.07 -4.62
CA LEU A 89 10.48 19.88 -3.83
C LEU A 89 11.63 19.30 -4.65
N HIS A 90 11.34 18.31 -5.50
CA HIS A 90 12.36 17.52 -6.19
C HIS A 90 12.36 17.73 -7.71
N GLY A 91 11.39 18.48 -8.23
CA GLY A 91 11.24 18.81 -9.65
C GLY A 91 10.18 17.97 -10.35
N LYS A 92 9.74 18.44 -11.52
CA LYS A 92 8.62 17.86 -12.29
C LYS A 92 8.80 16.40 -12.70
N SER A 93 10.03 15.89 -12.71
CA SER A 93 10.28 14.46 -12.99
C SER A 93 9.96 13.54 -11.82
N PHE A 94 9.83 14.04 -10.59
CA PHE A 94 9.49 13.28 -9.39
C PHE A 94 7.99 13.34 -9.13
N ASP A 95 7.20 12.89 -10.10
CA ASP A 95 5.74 13.04 -10.13
C ASP A 95 4.97 11.83 -9.57
N SER A 96 5.71 10.82 -9.08
CA SER A 96 5.20 9.52 -8.68
C SER A 96 5.39 9.29 -7.18
N PRO A 97 4.52 9.85 -6.31
CA PRO A 97 4.59 9.60 -4.87
C PRO A 97 4.25 8.13 -4.57
N GLN A 98 5.03 7.49 -3.69
CA GLN A 98 4.86 6.09 -3.36
C GLN A 98 5.00 5.83 -1.85
N PRO A 99 4.25 4.84 -1.31
CA PRO A 99 4.31 4.42 0.07
C PRO A 99 5.59 3.61 0.39
N ALA A 100 6.11 3.78 1.60
CA ALA A 100 7.14 2.95 2.19
C ALA A 100 6.77 2.57 3.63
N ARG A 101 7.05 1.33 4.02
CA ARG A 101 6.98 0.94 5.43
C ARG A 101 8.12 1.56 6.23
N LYS A 102 9.35 1.54 5.67
CA LYS A 102 10.62 2.02 6.25
C LYS A 102 11.65 2.34 5.16
N GLY A 103 12.85 2.77 5.59
CA GLY A 103 14.00 3.21 4.78
C GLY A 103 14.38 2.39 3.54
N SER A 104 14.05 1.09 3.49
CA SER A 104 14.08 0.27 2.29
C SER A 104 12.77 -0.49 2.16
N SER A 105 11.92 -0.08 1.22
CA SER A 105 10.67 -0.77 0.90
C SER A 105 10.70 -1.20 -0.57
N VAL A 106 10.08 -2.34 -0.85
CA VAL A 106 9.78 -2.81 -2.21
C VAL A 106 8.89 -1.76 -2.89
N TRP A 107 9.14 -1.45 -4.16
CA TRP A 107 8.32 -0.49 -4.91
C TRP A 107 6.88 -0.97 -4.96
N SER A 108 5.98 -0.12 -4.46
CA SER A 108 4.58 -0.45 -4.25
C SER A 108 3.76 0.80 -4.59
N PRO A 109 2.66 0.69 -5.35
CA PRO A 109 1.84 1.84 -5.65
C PRO A 109 0.92 2.18 -4.48
N PHE A 110 0.46 3.43 -4.44
CA PHE A 110 -0.77 3.75 -3.73
C PHE A 110 -1.97 3.15 -4.47
N ALA A 111 -3.06 2.88 -3.74
CA ALA A 111 -4.29 2.36 -4.32
C ALA A 111 -5.51 3.16 -3.87
N LEU A 112 -6.46 3.32 -4.79
CA LEU A 112 -7.80 3.83 -4.54
C LEU A 112 -8.75 2.71 -4.10
N SER A 113 -8.56 1.52 -4.68
CA SER A 113 -9.31 0.30 -4.34
C SER A 113 -8.46 -0.93 -4.65
N ASP A 114 -8.99 -2.13 -4.40
CA ASP A 114 -8.25 -3.37 -4.61
C ASP A 114 -7.92 -3.66 -6.07
N SER A 115 -8.52 -2.93 -7.02
CA SER A 115 -8.33 -3.09 -8.48
C SER A 115 -7.90 -1.80 -9.21
N ILE A 116 -7.80 -0.68 -8.49
CA ILE A 116 -7.43 0.62 -9.06
C ILE A 116 -6.26 1.19 -8.25
N TYR A 117 -5.11 1.28 -8.91
CA TYR A 117 -3.88 1.79 -8.34
C TYR A 117 -3.55 3.15 -8.93
N PHE A 118 -2.86 3.99 -8.17
CA PHE A 118 -2.27 5.20 -8.73
C PHE A 118 -1.04 4.86 -9.55
N ASN A 119 -0.75 5.68 -10.55
CA ASN A 119 0.45 5.54 -11.38
C ASN A 119 1.72 5.61 -10.51
N GLY A 120 2.71 4.78 -10.81
CA GLY A 120 3.94 4.64 -10.04
C GLY A 120 4.71 3.39 -10.41
N ILE A 121 5.81 3.13 -9.69
CA ILE A 121 6.64 1.95 -9.93
C ILE A 121 6.05 0.77 -9.16
N ILE A 122 5.85 -0.36 -9.83
CA ILE A 122 5.38 -1.60 -9.21
C ILE A 122 6.48 -2.65 -9.30
N GLN A 123 6.88 -3.21 -8.16
CA GLN A 123 7.77 -4.36 -8.12
C GLN A 123 6.97 -5.66 -8.01
N CYS A 124 6.83 -6.34 -9.15
CA CYS A 124 6.15 -7.62 -9.25
C CYS A 124 7.08 -8.80 -8.97
N HIS A 125 6.53 -9.81 -8.30
CA HIS A 125 7.16 -11.09 -8.08
C HIS A 125 6.42 -12.13 -8.93
N GLN A 126 7.11 -12.71 -9.92
CA GLN A 126 6.56 -13.79 -10.71
C GLN A 126 6.58 -15.10 -9.90
N ILE A 127 5.41 -15.73 -9.77
CA ILE A 127 5.24 -17.03 -9.13
C ILE A 127 5.28 -18.08 -10.23
N PHE A 128 6.42 -18.76 -10.36
CA PHE A 128 6.51 -19.96 -11.18
C PHE A 128 5.99 -21.14 -10.35
N LYS A 129 4.74 -21.55 -10.57
CA LYS A 129 4.27 -22.87 -10.10
C LYS A 129 5.02 -23.92 -10.92
N TYR A 130 5.95 -24.61 -10.27
CA TYR A 130 6.70 -25.70 -10.89
C TYR A 130 5.72 -26.68 -11.55
N PHE A 131 5.75 -26.76 -12.88
CA PHE A 131 5.29 -27.94 -13.61
C PHE A 131 5.98 -29.17 -13.00
N ASN A 132 5.27 -30.28 -12.86
CA ASN A 132 5.77 -31.53 -12.25
C ASN A 132 7.23 -31.83 -12.65
N PHE A 133 8.14 -31.54 -11.74
CA PHE A 133 9.59 -31.66 -11.89
C PHE A 133 10.04 -32.90 -11.13
N SER A 134 9.62 -34.08 -11.57
CA SER A 134 10.10 -35.34 -10.98
C SER A 134 11.57 -35.64 -11.28
N GLN A 135 12.34 -34.73 -11.90
CA GLN A 135 13.74 -34.99 -12.28
C GLN A 135 14.74 -33.82 -12.16
N ILE A 136 14.44 -32.66 -11.56
CA ILE A 136 15.45 -31.58 -11.50
C ILE A 136 15.80 -31.23 -10.06
N ASP A 137 17.11 -31.30 -9.80
CA ASP A 137 17.80 -31.02 -8.54
C ASP A 137 17.33 -29.71 -7.88
N HIS A 138 16.67 -29.86 -6.73
CA HIS A 138 16.04 -28.79 -5.96
C HIS A 138 17.02 -27.82 -5.30
N ARG A 139 18.34 -28.04 -5.37
CA ARG A 139 19.32 -27.16 -4.73
C ARG A 139 19.65 -25.86 -5.47
N LYS A 140 19.19 -25.67 -6.72
CA LYS A 140 19.82 -24.65 -7.59
C LYS A 140 18.94 -23.51 -8.13
N TYR A 141 17.61 -23.55 -8.02
CA TYR A 141 16.79 -22.52 -8.71
C TYR A 141 15.57 -22.05 -7.92
N ARG A 142 15.82 -21.16 -6.97
CA ARG A 142 14.86 -20.11 -6.57
C ARG A 142 15.37 -18.78 -7.13
N LYS A 143 15.42 -18.64 -8.46
CA LYS A 143 15.63 -17.33 -9.07
C LYS A 143 14.28 -16.63 -9.04
N THR A 144 14.05 -15.79 -8.04
CA THR A 144 13.04 -14.74 -8.11
C THR A 144 13.43 -13.87 -9.29
N PHE A 145 12.76 -14.02 -10.44
CA PHE A 145 12.88 -13.04 -11.50
C PHE A 145 12.11 -11.81 -11.03
N LEU A 146 12.85 -10.87 -10.44
CA LEU A 146 12.37 -9.51 -10.25
C LEU A 146 12.31 -8.89 -11.64
N ARG A 147 11.17 -9.07 -12.30
CA ARG A 147 10.83 -8.22 -13.42
C ARG A 147 10.38 -6.92 -12.78
N GLU A 148 11.28 -5.93 -12.78
CA GLU A 148 10.92 -4.61 -12.31
C GLU A 148 9.84 -4.09 -13.28
N GLY A 149 8.60 -3.97 -12.78
CA GLY A 149 7.47 -3.46 -13.55
C GLY A 149 7.76 -2.05 -14.06
N LEU A 150 7.09 -1.73 -15.18
CA LEU A 150 7.40 -0.71 -16.17
C LEU A 150 8.15 0.57 -15.76
N PRO A 151 8.87 1.19 -16.72
CA PRO A 151 8.87 2.64 -16.83
C PRO A 151 7.47 3.10 -17.29
N TYR A 152 6.62 3.46 -16.32
CA TYR A 152 5.54 4.45 -16.44
C TYR A 152 4.53 4.23 -17.60
N SER A 153 3.32 3.78 -17.27
CA SER A 153 2.15 3.95 -18.15
C SER A 153 1.89 5.46 -18.31
N ASP A 154 1.89 5.94 -19.55
CA ASP A 154 1.46 7.26 -20.05
C ASP A 154 1.14 8.35 -19.00
N PRO A 155 1.83 9.52 -19.01
CA PRO A 155 1.66 10.60 -18.03
C PRO A 155 0.24 11.13 -17.91
N ASP A 156 -0.58 10.91 -18.93
CA ASP A 156 -1.95 11.36 -18.96
C ASP A 156 -2.88 10.46 -18.10
N PHE A 157 -2.42 9.26 -17.68
CA PHE A 157 -3.18 8.37 -16.82
C PHE A 157 -2.72 8.43 -15.35
N ILE A 158 -3.62 8.91 -14.50
CA ILE A 158 -3.44 8.96 -13.04
C ILE A 158 -3.57 7.57 -12.40
N PHE A 159 -4.30 6.66 -13.05
CA PHE A 159 -4.65 5.35 -12.51
C PHE A 159 -4.27 4.22 -13.45
N ILE A 160 -3.89 3.09 -12.86
CA ILE A 160 -3.64 1.82 -13.54
C ILE A 160 -4.58 0.76 -12.94
N THR A 161 -5.15 -0.06 -13.82
CA THR A 161 -6.06 -1.14 -13.45
C THR A 161 -5.31 -2.44 -13.19
N GLU A 162 -5.92 -3.34 -12.43
CA GLU A 162 -5.41 -4.71 -12.23
C GLU A 162 -4.99 -5.39 -13.54
N LYS A 163 -5.79 -5.26 -14.61
CA LYS A 163 -5.48 -5.84 -15.92
C LYS A 163 -4.18 -5.29 -16.49
N GLN A 164 -3.97 -3.96 -16.42
CA GLN A 164 -2.74 -3.33 -16.89
C GLN A 164 -1.54 -3.82 -16.08
N VAL A 165 -1.66 -3.91 -14.76
CA VAL A 165 -0.59 -4.47 -13.91
C VAL A 165 -0.26 -5.92 -14.29
N LEU A 166 -1.27 -6.75 -14.59
CA LEU A 166 -1.06 -8.14 -15.03
C LEU A 166 -0.38 -8.25 -16.39
N ASP A 167 -0.71 -7.37 -17.34
CA ASP A 167 -0.10 -7.36 -18.68
C ASP A 167 1.39 -6.95 -18.62
N GLU A 168 1.80 -6.28 -17.54
CA GLU A 168 3.13 -5.69 -17.39
C GLU A 168 4.15 -6.52 -16.58
N CYS A 169 3.70 -7.47 -15.74
CA CYS A 169 4.54 -8.09 -14.69
C CYS A 169 5.44 -9.30 -15.05
#